data_AF-A0A2D5FMW9-F1
#
_entry.id   AF-A0A2D5FMW9-F1
#
_cell.length_a   1.000
_cell.length_b   1.000
_cell.length_c   1.000
_cell.angle_alpha   90.00
_cell.angle_beta   90.00
_cell.angle_gamma   90.00
#
_symmetry.space_group_name_H-M   'P 1'
#
loop_
_entity.id
_entity.type
_entity.pdbx_description
1 polymer ?
#
loop_
_entity_poly.entity_id
_entity_poly.type
_entity_poly.pdbx_seq_one_letter_code
_entity_poly.pdbx_strand_id
1 'polypeptide(L)'
;MPPLIVNCCRYALLALLLCLPGFNFAEAANEDLKIPNLGESSTSLFSADYEYELGRMWLRGFRGQAPLVTDPLLYGYLENLVFELVQHSELQDRRIELVIVDNPTINAFAVPGGVIGVHNGLFNYAVTEDEFATVMAHEIAHISQRHFSRRMEQAQEQGPMQLAALLAGVLLAATVGSDAGLAAMTTAQGLAQDAQLRYSRANEAEADRVGLRTLYNAGMDPYAAPQMFERMYAATRYSQGDRIPEFLRTHPLSEKRIADTRARAMQYPKQIRSVSLDYQLMRARVAVQSAQTPEEAVAQFRSAAEGDPISAEATAYGLVLALTAAGRPDEAALTLDSVWSVNSDRIEYVMAAADIALARGKPDRAVAGLERRLELSPGNHPLTMAYANALHQAGSPHLAEAVLLEQSRRVNDDPGLWYLLAEVQGLAGNIVGLHQSRAEYFILVNALDAAEAQLGYAQQLVGNDFTRASLINERVRDIKEMRAAMDRS
;
A
#
# COMPACT_ATOMS: atom_id res chain seq x y z
N MET A 1 -62.77 -59.98 -66.53
CA MET A 1 -61.88 -61.03 -67.07
C MET A 1 -60.54 -60.91 -66.34
N PRO A 2 -59.97 -62.02 -65.86
CA PRO A 2 -58.88 -62.09 -64.87
C PRO A 2 -57.49 -62.07 -65.57
N PRO A 3 -56.35 -62.50 -64.99
CA PRO A 3 -55.76 -62.41 -63.62
C PRO A 3 -54.31 -61.80 -63.70
N LEU A 4 -53.48 -61.67 -62.65
CA LEU A 4 -52.59 -62.68 -62.03
C LEU A 4 -51.83 -61.96 -60.89
N ILE A 5 -52.05 -62.30 -59.61
CA ILE A 5 -51.46 -63.40 -58.81
C ILE A 5 -49.98 -63.17 -58.47
N VAL A 6 -49.68 -63.14 -57.16
CA VAL A 6 -48.68 -63.91 -56.38
C VAL A 6 -48.74 -63.33 -54.94
N ASN A 7 -49.39 -63.99 -53.95
CA ASN A 7 -48.85 -64.96 -52.96
C ASN A 7 -47.55 -64.47 -52.26
N CYS A 8 -47.26 -64.60 -50.95
CA CYS A 8 -47.86 -65.27 -49.80
C CYS A 8 -47.01 -64.91 -48.54
N CYS A 9 -47.52 -65.17 -47.32
CA CYS A 9 -46.82 -65.37 -46.02
C CYS A 9 -46.13 -64.13 -45.38
N ARG A 10 -46.44 -63.59 -44.19
CA ARG A 10 -46.90 -64.04 -42.84
C ARG A 10 -45.79 -64.60 -41.91
N TYR A 11 -45.57 -63.84 -40.82
CA TYR A 11 -44.88 -64.09 -39.53
C TYR A 11 -43.33 -64.02 -39.45
N ALA A 12 -42.79 -63.11 -38.62
CA ALA A 12 -42.38 -63.37 -37.23
C ALA A 12 -41.59 -62.18 -36.62
N LEU A 13 -41.77 -62.00 -35.31
CA LEU A 13 -41.05 -61.09 -34.42
C LEU A 13 -39.52 -61.28 -34.49
N LEU A 14 -38.76 -60.17 -34.39
CA LEU A 14 -37.61 -60.09 -33.50
C LEU A 14 -37.36 -58.64 -33.10
N ALA A 15 -37.67 -58.32 -31.84
CA ALA A 15 -37.22 -57.11 -31.17
C ALA A 15 -35.75 -57.31 -30.78
N LEU A 16 -34.86 -56.44 -31.26
CA LEU A 16 -33.48 -56.39 -30.81
C LEU A 16 -33.20 -55.00 -30.22
N LEU A 17 -33.08 -54.97 -28.89
CA LEU A 17 -32.36 -53.94 -28.15
C LEU A 17 -30.94 -53.81 -28.71
N LEU A 18 -30.52 -52.60 -29.03
CA LEU A 18 -29.11 -52.22 -28.98
C LEU A 18 -28.99 -50.80 -28.41
N CYS A 19 -28.30 -50.76 -27.28
CA CYS A 19 -27.93 -49.62 -26.46
C CYS A 19 -27.33 -48.47 -27.26
N LEU A 20 -27.88 -47.27 -27.08
CA LEU A 20 -27.17 -46.01 -27.30
C LEU A 20 -26.67 -45.50 -25.94
N PRO A 21 -25.39 -45.14 -25.79
CA PRO A 21 -24.87 -44.61 -24.55
C PRO A 21 -25.50 -43.24 -24.30
N GLY A 22 -26.01 -43.06 -23.08
CA GLY A 22 -26.49 -41.77 -22.60
C GLY A 22 -25.38 -40.74 -22.69
N PHE A 23 -25.61 -39.70 -23.47
CA PHE A 23 -24.94 -38.43 -23.24
C PHE A 23 -25.43 -37.93 -21.88
N ASN A 24 -24.65 -38.22 -20.84
CA ASN A 24 -24.70 -37.46 -19.60
C ASN A 24 -24.45 -36.01 -19.99
N PHE A 25 -25.49 -35.18 -19.95
CA PHE A 25 -25.30 -33.77 -19.71
C PHE A 25 -24.65 -33.68 -18.34
N ALA A 26 -23.33 -33.61 -18.32
CA ALA A 26 -22.59 -33.22 -17.14
C ALA A 26 -23.14 -31.86 -16.73
N GLU A 27 -23.75 -31.88 -15.56
CA GLU A 27 -23.99 -30.76 -14.65
C GLU A 27 -22.92 -29.69 -14.90
N ALA A 28 -23.32 -28.60 -15.54
CA ALA A 28 -22.50 -27.41 -15.60
C ALA A 28 -22.22 -27.04 -14.15
N ALA A 29 -20.98 -27.24 -13.73
CA ALA A 29 -20.50 -26.82 -12.43
C ALA A 29 -20.92 -25.37 -12.23
N ASN A 30 -21.60 -25.10 -11.12
CA ASN A 30 -21.75 -23.76 -10.58
C ASN A 30 -20.35 -23.12 -10.56
N GLU A 31 -20.05 -22.29 -11.54
CA GLU A 31 -19.12 -21.19 -11.32
C GLU A 31 -19.63 -20.44 -10.10
N ASP A 32 -18.77 -20.25 -9.11
CA ASP A 32 -19.00 -19.47 -7.90
C ASP A 32 -19.55 -18.08 -8.23
N LEU A 33 -20.87 -17.99 -8.43
CA LEU A 33 -21.64 -16.80 -8.17
C LEU A 33 -21.45 -16.52 -6.68
N LYS A 34 -20.45 -15.69 -6.36
CA LYS A 34 -20.32 -15.02 -5.06
C LYS A 34 -21.59 -14.23 -4.82
N ILE A 35 -22.58 -14.89 -4.25
CA ILE A 35 -23.77 -14.24 -3.72
C ILE A 35 -23.24 -13.25 -2.68
N PRO A 36 -23.50 -11.94 -2.82
CA PRO A 36 -23.17 -10.98 -1.77
C PRO A 36 -23.74 -11.49 -0.45
N ASN A 37 -22.98 -11.35 0.63
CA ASN A 37 -23.42 -11.78 1.96
C ASN A 37 -24.59 -10.88 2.41
N LEU A 38 -25.83 -11.27 2.06
CA LEU A 38 -27.07 -10.52 2.37
C LEU A 38 -27.48 -10.61 3.85
N GLY A 39 -26.58 -11.08 4.72
CA GLY A 39 -26.82 -11.21 6.17
C GLY A 39 -26.37 -10.01 7.02
N GLU A 40 -25.51 -9.13 6.49
CA GLU A 40 -25.13 -7.88 7.18
C GLU A 40 -25.91 -6.73 6.55
N SER A 41 -26.84 -6.13 7.30
CA SER A 41 -27.44 -4.87 6.85
C SER A 41 -26.32 -3.84 6.69
N SER A 42 -26.25 -3.14 5.55
CA SER A 42 -25.32 -2.03 5.30
C SER A 42 -25.45 -0.87 6.29
N THR A 43 -26.45 -0.92 7.18
CA THR A 43 -26.69 0.00 8.28
C THR A 43 -26.17 -0.51 9.64
N SER A 44 -25.55 -1.69 9.69
CA SER A 44 -24.85 -2.16 10.89
C SER A 44 -23.50 -1.43 11.02
N LEU A 45 -23.21 -0.92 12.23
CA LEU A 45 -21.91 -0.34 12.62
C LEU A 45 -20.73 -1.31 12.48
N PHE A 46 -21.01 -2.57 12.14
CA PHE A 46 -20.03 -3.65 11.97
C PHE A 46 -20.07 -4.24 10.56
N SER A 47 -20.73 -3.59 9.60
CA SER A 47 -20.68 -4.03 8.19
C SER A 47 -19.32 -3.72 7.55
N ALA A 48 -18.90 -4.54 6.60
CA ALA A 48 -17.66 -4.31 5.85
C ALA A 48 -17.64 -2.94 5.12
N ASP A 49 -18.78 -2.49 4.62
CA ASP A 49 -18.90 -1.19 3.95
C ASP A 49 -18.77 -0.02 4.92
N TYR A 50 -19.32 -0.13 6.13
CA TYR A 50 -19.11 0.88 7.17
C TYR A 50 -17.64 0.97 7.57
N GLU A 51 -16.96 -0.17 7.74
CA GLU A 51 -15.52 -0.19 8.02
C GLU A 51 -14.69 0.43 6.91
N TYR A 52 -15.05 0.18 5.65
CA TYR A 52 -14.42 0.79 4.49
C TYR A 52 -14.55 2.31 4.50
N GLU A 53 -15.76 2.85 4.65
CA GLU A 53 -16.00 4.30 4.69
C GLU A 53 -15.27 4.97 5.86
N LEU A 54 -15.29 4.34 7.02
CA LEU A 54 -14.55 4.80 8.20
C LEU A 54 -13.04 4.82 7.95
N GLY A 55 -12.50 3.78 7.32
CA GLY A 55 -11.09 3.71 6.92
C GLY A 55 -10.70 4.81 5.95
N ARG A 56 -11.55 5.11 4.95
CA ARG A 56 -11.30 6.21 4.00
C ARG A 56 -11.36 7.58 4.66
N MET A 57 -12.30 7.79 5.59
CA MET A 57 -12.34 9.02 6.39
C MET A 57 -11.07 9.18 7.23
N TRP A 58 -10.67 8.12 7.95
CA TRP A 58 -9.45 8.13 8.75
C TRP A 58 -8.21 8.41 7.89
N LEU A 59 -8.09 7.74 6.74
CA LEU A 59 -6.96 7.89 5.83
C LEU A 59 -6.81 9.32 5.32
N ARG A 60 -7.90 9.99 4.94
CA ARG A 60 -7.85 11.40 4.54
C ARG A 60 -7.36 12.28 5.69
N GLY A 61 -7.91 12.09 6.89
CA GLY A 61 -7.50 12.82 8.09
C GLY A 61 -6.03 12.58 8.43
N PHE A 62 -5.55 11.35 8.27
CA PHE A 62 -4.17 10.94 8.46
C PHE A 62 -3.23 11.62 7.47
N ARG A 63 -3.56 11.59 6.17
CA ARG A 63 -2.78 12.25 5.10
C ARG A 63 -2.62 13.76 5.31
N GLY A 64 -3.60 14.41 5.95
CA GLY A 64 -3.53 15.84 6.26
C GLY A 64 -2.67 16.21 7.47
N GLN A 65 -2.26 15.24 8.30
CA GLN A 65 -1.57 15.50 9.57
C GLN A 65 -0.21 14.80 9.68
N ALA A 66 -0.06 13.63 9.04
CA ALA A 66 1.14 12.83 9.14
C ALA A 66 2.21 13.23 8.12
N PRO A 67 3.51 13.18 8.49
CA PRO A 67 4.59 13.28 7.51
C PRO A 67 4.63 11.98 6.70
N LEU A 68 4.27 12.05 5.42
CA LEU A 68 4.24 10.90 4.53
C LEU A 68 5.41 10.91 3.54
N VAL A 69 5.93 9.72 3.26
CA VAL A 69 6.86 9.49 2.15
C VAL A 69 6.06 9.43 0.86
N THR A 70 6.36 10.32 -0.09
CA THR A 70 5.68 10.43 -1.40
C THR A 70 6.51 9.82 -2.54
N ASP A 71 7.41 8.88 -2.23
CA ASP A 71 8.25 8.21 -3.24
C ASP A 71 7.44 7.12 -3.96
N PRO A 72 7.13 7.27 -5.26
CA PRO A 72 6.30 6.30 -5.97
C PRO A 72 6.95 4.93 -6.11
N LEU A 73 8.29 4.83 -6.18
CA LEU A 73 8.98 3.54 -6.27
C LEU A 73 8.82 2.75 -4.97
N LEU A 74 9.01 3.44 -3.84
CA LEU A 74 8.86 2.82 -2.53
C LEU A 74 7.42 2.39 -2.29
N TYR A 75 6.45 3.23 -2.67
CA TYR A 75 5.03 2.89 -2.61
C TYR A 75 4.70 1.67 -3.49
N GLY A 76 5.13 1.67 -4.75
CA GLY A 76 4.87 0.56 -5.67
C GLY A 76 5.51 -0.75 -5.22
N TYR A 77 6.70 -0.71 -4.61
CA TYR A 77 7.30 -1.89 -3.98
C TYR A 77 6.42 -2.42 -2.84
N LEU A 78 6.02 -1.55 -1.91
CA LEU A 78 5.20 -1.93 -0.77
C LEU A 78 3.84 -2.48 -1.24
N GLU A 79 3.23 -1.85 -2.23
CA GLU A 79 1.97 -2.28 -2.83
C GLU A 79 2.07 -3.69 -3.41
N ASN A 80 3.10 -3.96 -4.22
CA ASN A 80 3.32 -5.29 -4.80
C ASN A 80 3.52 -6.34 -3.71
N LEU A 81 4.33 -6.06 -2.69
CA LEU A 81 4.58 -6.99 -1.59
C LEU A 81 3.32 -7.26 -0.77
N VAL A 82 2.57 -6.22 -0.40
CA VAL A 82 1.32 -6.38 0.34
C VAL A 82 0.28 -7.13 -0.48
N PHE A 83 0.18 -6.85 -1.79
CA PHE A 83 -0.75 -7.54 -2.66
C PHE A 83 -0.41 -9.04 -2.80
N GLU A 84 0.87 -9.39 -2.91
CA GLU A 84 1.34 -10.77 -2.87
C GLU A 84 0.90 -11.45 -1.56
N LEU A 85 1.18 -10.85 -0.41
CA LEU A 85 0.75 -11.39 0.90
C LEU A 85 -0.77 -11.53 1.01
N VAL A 86 -1.53 -10.53 0.56
CA VAL A 86 -3.00 -10.55 0.59
C VAL A 86 -3.57 -11.70 -0.21
N GLN A 87 -3.00 -12.05 -1.37
CA GLN A 87 -3.43 -13.19 -2.17
C GLN A 87 -3.32 -14.53 -1.41
N HIS A 88 -2.36 -14.63 -0.50
CA HIS A 88 -2.08 -15.82 0.31
C HIS A 88 -2.63 -15.73 1.75
N SER A 89 -3.41 -14.69 2.05
CA SER A 89 -4.01 -14.43 3.36
C SER A 89 -5.47 -14.89 3.46
N GLU A 90 -6.01 -14.86 4.68
CA GLU A 90 -7.42 -15.13 4.97
C GLU A 90 -8.32 -13.88 4.77
N LEU A 91 -7.76 -12.78 4.25
CA LEU A 91 -8.47 -11.52 4.05
C LEU A 91 -9.56 -11.62 2.96
N GLN A 92 -10.79 -11.27 3.35
CA GLN A 92 -11.96 -11.35 2.47
C GLN A 92 -12.16 -10.08 1.62
N ASP A 93 -12.17 -8.91 2.27
CA ASP A 93 -12.21 -7.62 1.59
C ASP A 93 -10.79 -7.17 1.26
N ARG A 94 -10.47 -7.13 -0.03
CA ARG A 94 -9.12 -6.84 -0.55
C ARG A 94 -8.96 -5.39 -0.99
N ARG A 95 -9.89 -4.50 -0.64
CA ARG A 95 -9.75 -3.05 -0.83
C ARG A 95 -8.71 -2.50 0.15
N ILE A 96 -7.44 -2.56 -0.24
CA ILE A 96 -6.31 -2.12 0.58
C ILE A 96 -5.89 -0.70 0.18
N GLU A 97 -5.55 0.10 1.18
CA GLU A 97 -4.85 1.38 1.01
C GLU A 97 -3.58 1.37 1.83
N LEU A 98 -2.53 1.99 1.29
CA LEU A 98 -1.22 2.00 1.92
C LEU A 98 -0.80 3.43 2.27
N VAL A 99 -0.05 3.56 3.36
CA VAL A 99 0.67 4.78 3.69
C VAL A 99 2.06 4.47 4.19
N ILE A 100 3.03 5.26 3.76
CA ILE A 100 4.40 5.21 4.26
C ILE A 100 4.63 6.48 5.07
N VAL A 101 4.87 6.34 6.36
CA VAL A 101 5.14 7.45 7.27
C VAL A 101 6.63 7.71 7.28
N ASP A 102 7.01 8.97 7.14
CA ASP A 102 8.40 9.40 7.29
C ASP A 102 8.75 9.45 8.78
N ASN A 103 9.23 8.32 9.30
CA ASN A 103 9.56 8.16 10.70
C ASN A 103 10.62 7.04 10.86
N PRO A 104 11.79 7.33 11.42
CA PRO A 104 12.90 6.36 11.48
C PRO A 104 12.67 5.23 12.50
N THR A 105 11.57 5.26 13.26
CA THR A 105 11.25 4.20 14.23
C THR A 105 10.67 2.96 13.56
N ILE A 106 10.80 1.79 14.21
CA ILE A 106 10.14 0.57 13.77
C ILE A 106 8.65 0.67 14.11
N ASN A 107 7.81 0.81 13.10
CA ASN A 107 6.36 0.73 13.26
C ASN A 107 5.65 0.26 11.99
N ALA A 108 4.50 -0.37 12.21
CA ALA A 108 3.48 -0.65 11.23
C ALA A 108 2.13 -0.67 11.96
N PHE A 109 1.05 -0.44 11.24
CA PHE A 109 -0.30 -0.50 11.80
C PHE A 109 -1.31 -0.85 10.73
N ALA A 110 -2.44 -1.40 11.16
CA ALA A 110 -3.64 -1.52 10.37
C ALA A 110 -4.83 -0.89 11.08
N VAL A 111 -5.68 -0.21 10.33
CA VAL A 111 -6.98 0.30 10.80
C VAL A 111 -8.12 -0.26 9.94
N PRO A 112 -9.40 -0.12 10.34
CA PRO A 112 -10.54 -0.61 9.58
C PRO A 112 -10.54 -0.15 8.12
N GLY A 113 -11.22 -0.92 7.27
CA GLY A 113 -11.35 -0.59 5.85
C GLY A 113 -10.08 -0.83 5.05
N GLY A 114 -9.21 -1.75 5.50
CA GLY A 114 -8.06 -2.20 4.72
C GLY A 114 -6.90 -1.20 4.63
N VAL A 115 -6.83 -0.21 5.53
CA VAL A 115 -5.72 0.76 5.53
C VAL A 115 -4.55 0.19 6.33
N ILE A 116 -3.40 0.05 5.68
CA ILE A 116 -2.16 -0.41 6.30
C ILE A 116 -1.12 0.71 6.19
N GLY A 117 -0.48 1.03 7.31
CA GLY A 117 0.60 2.00 7.38
C GLY A 117 1.91 1.37 7.83
N VAL A 118 3.01 1.89 7.32
CA VAL A 118 4.36 1.48 7.70
C VAL A 118 5.26 2.70 7.88
N HIS A 119 6.12 2.68 8.89
CA HIS A 119 7.17 3.68 9.02
C HIS A 119 8.33 3.32 8.10
N ASN A 120 8.91 4.29 7.40
CA ASN A 120 10.10 4.05 6.56
C ASN A 120 11.26 3.45 7.37
N GLY A 121 11.36 3.76 8.67
CA GLY A 121 12.29 3.13 9.59
C GLY A 121 12.27 1.60 9.56
N LEU A 122 11.10 0.96 9.35
CA LEU A 122 11.00 -0.50 9.27
C LEU A 122 11.90 -1.11 8.16
N PHE A 123 12.08 -0.42 7.03
CA PHE A 123 13.00 -0.85 5.97
C PHE A 123 14.46 -0.88 6.43
N ASN A 124 14.86 0.03 7.32
CA ASN A 124 16.23 0.07 7.83
C ASN A 124 16.51 -1.08 8.80
N TYR A 125 15.52 -1.46 9.60
CA TYR A 125 15.66 -2.53 10.59
C TYR A 125 15.53 -3.92 9.99
N ALA A 126 14.49 -4.19 9.19
CA ALA A 126 14.36 -5.50 8.55
C ALA A 126 15.50 -5.70 7.54
N VAL A 127 16.25 -6.79 7.72
CA VAL A 127 17.46 -7.05 6.90
C VAL A 127 17.10 -7.73 5.58
N THR A 128 16.07 -8.58 5.59
CA THR A 128 15.56 -9.28 4.42
C THR A 128 14.11 -8.91 4.14
N GLU A 129 13.68 -9.15 2.91
CA GLU A 129 12.28 -8.95 2.50
C GLU A 129 11.34 -9.79 3.36
N ASP A 130 11.72 -11.02 3.69
CA ASP A 130 10.91 -11.92 4.52
C ASP A 130 10.77 -11.40 5.98
N GLU A 131 11.80 -10.73 6.52
CA GLU A 131 11.70 -10.07 7.83
C GLU A 131 10.70 -8.90 7.77
N PHE A 132 10.72 -8.11 6.69
CA PHE A 132 9.77 -7.01 6.48
C PHE A 132 8.34 -7.53 6.27
N ALA A 133 8.21 -8.56 5.43
CA ALA A 133 6.95 -9.22 5.10
C ALA A 133 6.31 -9.89 6.32
N THR A 134 7.10 -10.31 7.31
CA THR A 134 6.56 -10.78 8.60
C THR A 134 5.67 -9.72 9.24
N VAL A 135 6.12 -8.47 9.28
CA VAL A 135 5.37 -7.37 9.90
C VAL A 135 4.13 -7.06 9.07
N MET A 136 4.24 -7.02 7.74
CA MET A 136 3.10 -6.78 6.87
C MET A 136 2.05 -7.91 6.95
N ALA A 137 2.48 -9.18 6.99
CA ALA A 137 1.60 -10.32 7.16
C ALA A 137 0.89 -10.32 8.52
N HIS A 138 1.55 -9.81 9.57
CA HIS A 138 0.96 -9.60 10.89
C HIS A 138 -0.15 -8.54 10.85
N GLU A 139 0.09 -7.40 10.20
CA GLU A 139 -0.94 -6.35 10.01
C GLU A 139 -2.12 -6.84 9.15
N ILE A 140 -1.85 -7.58 8.08
CA ILE A 140 -2.90 -8.21 7.26
C ILE A 140 -3.72 -9.18 8.11
N ALA A 141 -3.08 -9.94 9.01
CA ALA A 141 -3.79 -10.84 9.92
C ALA A 141 -4.68 -10.06 10.92
N HIS A 142 -4.29 -8.87 11.36
CA HIS A 142 -5.17 -8.02 12.17
C HIS A 142 -6.46 -7.64 11.44
N ILE A 143 -6.36 -7.31 10.16
CA ILE A 143 -7.52 -6.96 9.33
C ILE A 143 -8.34 -8.22 9.02
N SER A 144 -7.71 -9.32 8.60
CA SER A 144 -8.41 -10.54 8.19
C SER A 144 -9.21 -11.14 9.35
N GLN A 145 -8.67 -11.07 10.57
CA GLN A 145 -9.32 -11.57 11.77
C GLN A 145 -10.27 -10.53 12.40
N ARG A 146 -10.48 -9.38 11.77
CA ARG A 146 -11.35 -8.28 12.22
C ARG A 146 -11.08 -7.92 13.69
N HIS A 147 -9.81 -7.90 14.10
CA HIS A 147 -9.42 -7.66 15.51
C HIS A 147 -9.96 -6.34 16.04
N PHE A 148 -10.08 -5.35 15.16
CA PHE A 148 -10.68 -4.07 15.46
C PHE A 148 -12.18 -4.18 15.76
N SER A 149 -12.95 -4.76 14.84
CA SER A 149 -14.40 -4.89 14.93
C SER A 149 -14.80 -5.73 16.13
N ARG A 150 -14.11 -6.86 16.35
CA ARG A 150 -14.33 -7.73 17.52
C ARG A 150 -14.01 -7.01 18.84
N ARG A 151 -13.00 -6.13 18.88
CA ARG A 151 -12.73 -5.28 20.06
C ARG A 151 -13.87 -4.30 20.32
N MET A 152 -14.42 -3.72 19.26
CA MET A 152 -15.53 -2.76 19.36
C MET A 152 -16.85 -3.43 19.78
N GLU A 153 -17.18 -4.58 19.19
CA GLU A 153 -18.36 -5.39 19.56
C GLU A 153 -18.32 -5.82 21.03
N GLN A 154 -17.13 -6.09 21.56
CA GLN A 154 -16.93 -6.48 22.96
C GLN A 154 -17.03 -5.30 23.93
N ALA A 155 -16.68 -4.09 23.49
CA ALA A 155 -16.75 -2.87 24.29
C ALA A 155 -18.18 -2.31 24.41
N GLN A 156 -19.19 -3.19 24.41
CA GLN A 156 -20.62 -2.84 24.39
C GLN A 156 -20.92 -1.63 25.30
N GLU A 157 -21.65 -0.66 24.75
CA GLU A 157 -22.17 0.58 25.38
C GLU A 157 -21.37 1.89 25.23
N GLN A 158 -20.22 1.95 24.53
CA GLN A 158 -19.48 3.23 24.33
C GLN A 158 -19.44 3.82 22.90
N GLY A 159 -20.15 3.22 21.93
CA GLY A 159 -20.55 3.88 20.68
C GLY A 159 -19.43 4.49 19.80
N PRO A 160 -19.78 5.32 18.80
CA PRO A 160 -18.83 5.93 17.85
C PRO A 160 -17.75 6.82 18.51
N MET A 161 -17.97 7.31 19.74
CA MET A 161 -17.00 8.15 20.45
C MET A 161 -15.72 7.39 20.87
N GLN A 162 -15.84 6.13 21.29
CA GLN A 162 -14.67 5.31 21.62
C GLN A 162 -13.88 4.93 20.36
N LEU A 163 -14.59 4.75 19.24
CA LEU A 163 -14.02 4.53 17.92
C LEU A 163 -13.19 5.75 17.47
N ALA A 164 -13.76 6.95 17.56
CA ALA A 164 -13.06 8.20 17.27
C ALA A 164 -11.81 8.38 18.15
N ALA A 165 -11.90 8.08 19.45
CA ALA A 165 -10.77 8.17 20.37
C ALA A 165 -9.64 7.17 20.03
N LEU A 166 -9.96 5.94 19.65
CA LEU A 166 -8.97 4.94 19.24
C LEU A 166 -8.26 5.35 17.94
N LEU A 167 -9.03 5.80 16.95
CA LEU A 167 -8.50 6.26 15.67
C LEU A 167 -7.61 7.51 15.82
N ALA A 168 -7.97 8.43 16.72
CA ALA A 168 -7.13 9.55 17.12
C ALA A 168 -5.84 9.07 17.83
N GLY A 169 -5.92 8.02 18.65
CA GLY A 169 -4.76 7.40 19.27
C GLY A 169 -3.75 6.82 18.26
N VAL A 170 -4.22 6.09 17.25
CA VAL A 170 -3.35 5.56 16.17
C VAL A 170 -2.70 6.71 15.39
N LEU A 171 -3.46 7.76 15.09
CA LEU A 171 -2.94 8.95 14.42
C LEU A 171 -1.83 9.63 15.23
N LEU A 172 -2.01 9.83 16.54
CA LEU A 172 -0.99 10.41 17.41
C LEU A 172 0.25 9.51 17.53
N ALA A 173 0.06 8.20 17.72
CA ALA A 173 1.16 7.23 17.82
C ALA A 173 2.03 7.22 16.56
N ALA A 174 1.42 7.30 15.38
CA ALA A 174 2.12 7.32 14.10
C ALA A 174 2.83 8.65 13.81
N THR A 175 2.32 9.79 14.30
CA THR A 175 2.81 11.13 13.92
C THR A 175 3.79 11.76 14.91
N VAL A 176 3.50 11.71 16.20
CA VAL A 176 4.28 12.41 17.25
C VAL A 176 4.99 11.45 18.20
N GLY A 177 4.75 10.15 18.06
CA GLY A 177 5.19 9.15 19.04
C GLY A 177 4.33 9.17 20.31
N SER A 178 4.20 8.01 20.95
CA SER A 178 3.25 7.71 22.05
C SER A 178 3.28 8.59 23.32
N ASP A 179 4.26 9.49 23.49
CA ASP A 179 4.48 10.15 24.79
C ASP A 179 3.37 11.16 25.16
N ALA A 180 2.58 11.64 24.19
CA ALA A 180 1.47 12.56 24.42
C ALA A 180 0.11 11.87 24.70
N GLY A 181 -0.02 10.56 24.44
CA GLY A 181 -1.32 9.86 24.50
C GLY A 181 -1.70 9.27 25.85
N LEU A 182 -0.71 9.04 26.74
CA LEU A 182 -0.88 8.22 27.95
C LEU A 182 -1.30 9.01 29.22
N ALA A 183 -1.30 10.34 29.19
CA ALA A 183 -1.57 11.15 30.39
C ALA A 183 -3.07 11.31 30.74
N ALA A 184 -3.99 10.86 29.88
CA ALA A 184 -5.43 11.12 30.04
C ALA A 184 -6.23 10.00 30.75
N MET A 185 -5.61 8.88 31.13
CA MET A 185 -6.35 7.68 31.56
C MET A 185 -5.88 7.12 32.90
N THR A 186 -6.12 7.83 34.00
CA THR A 186 -5.95 7.25 35.34
C THR A 186 -7.11 7.65 36.24
N THR A 187 -7.95 6.68 36.65
CA THR A 187 -8.21 6.32 38.07
C THR A 187 -9.37 5.31 38.33
N ALA A 188 -9.99 4.62 37.35
CA ALA A 188 -11.20 3.80 37.67
C ALA A 188 -11.31 2.33 37.19
N GLN A 189 -10.33 1.71 36.51
CA GLN A 189 -10.63 0.47 35.73
C GLN A 189 -9.60 -0.68 35.80
N GLY A 190 -9.23 -1.19 36.98
CA GLY A 190 -8.27 -2.32 37.07
C GLY A 190 -8.73 -3.65 36.40
N LEU A 191 -10.03 -3.98 36.46
CA LEU A 191 -10.57 -5.22 35.87
C LEU A 191 -10.85 -5.11 34.36
N ALA A 192 -11.31 -3.94 33.89
CA ALA A 192 -11.51 -3.69 32.46
C ALA A 192 -10.17 -3.58 31.73
N GLN A 193 -9.14 -3.01 32.38
CA GLN A 193 -7.77 -2.98 31.85
C GLN A 193 -7.17 -4.39 31.71
N ASP A 194 -7.32 -5.28 32.70
CA ASP A 194 -6.81 -6.66 32.56
C ASP A 194 -7.51 -7.45 31.46
N ALA A 195 -8.83 -7.31 31.32
CA ALA A 195 -9.60 -7.92 30.24
C ALA A 195 -9.14 -7.42 28.86
N GLN A 196 -8.95 -6.11 28.71
CA GLN A 196 -8.42 -5.49 27.49
C GLN A 196 -7.01 -5.97 27.15
N LEU A 197 -6.12 -6.06 28.14
CA LEU A 197 -4.75 -6.54 27.98
C LEU A 197 -4.69 -8.03 27.61
N ARG A 198 -5.54 -8.87 28.22
CA ARG A 198 -5.64 -10.29 27.87
C ARG A 198 -6.15 -10.50 26.45
N TYR A 199 -7.17 -9.74 26.04
CA TYR A 199 -7.71 -9.81 24.68
C TYR A 199 -6.67 -9.34 23.65
N SER A 200 -5.94 -8.27 23.95
CA SER A 200 -4.82 -7.83 23.12
C SER A 200 -3.79 -8.94 22.94
N ARG A 201 -3.38 -9.64 24.02
CA ARG A 201 -2.43 -10.77 23.91
C ARG A 201 -2.97 -11.95 23.10
N ALA A 202 -4.27 -12.23 23.17
CA ALA A 202 -4.90 -13.29 22.38
C ALA A 202 -4.91 -12.92 20.88
N ASN A 203 -5.24 -11.67 20.56
CA ASN A 203 -5.20 -11.14 19.19
C ASN A 203 -3.79 -11.17 18.61
N GLU A 204 -2.77 -10.80 19.40
CA GLU A 204 -1.37 -10.90 18.98
C GLU A 204 -0.97 -12.34 18.66
N ALA A 205 -1.30 -13.31 19.52
CA ALA A 205 -0.97 -14.72 19.27
C ALA A 205 -1.72 -15.29 18.06
N GLU A 206 -2.94 -14.83 17.81
CA GLU A 206 -3.70 -15.19 16.62
C GLU A 206 -3.10 -14.57 15.36
N ALA A 207 -2.74 -13.27 15.40
CA ALA A 207 -2.09 -12.57 14.30
C ALA A 207 -0.71 -13.17 13.98
N ASP A 208 0.11 -13.50 14.98
CA ASP A 208 1.40 -14.19 14.81
C ASP A 208 1.22 -15.52 14.05
N ARG A 209 0.21 -16.31 14.44
CA ARG A 209 -0.09 -17.61 13.82
C ARG A 209 -0.62 -17.47 12.39
N VAL A 210 -1.56 -16.56 12.16
CA VAL A 210 -2.18 -16.35 10.83
C VAL A 210 -1.16 -15.70 9.88
N GLY A 211 -0.45 -14.67 10.34
CA GLY A 211 0.60 -14.00 9.58
C GLY A 211 1.73 -14.95 9.19
N LEU A 212 2.18 -15.82 10.09
CA LEU A 212 3.18 -16.85 9.76
C LEU A 212 2.69 -17.83 8.68
N ARG A 213 1.41 -18.21 8.73
CA ARG A 213 0.79 -19.06 7.69
C ARG A 213 0.73 -18.32 6.36
N THR A 214 0.36 -17.05 6.35
CA THR A 214 0.35 -16.20 5.15
C THR A 214 1.75 -16.10 4.54
N LEU A 215 2.77 -15.84 5.37
CA LEU A 215 4.17 -15.78 4.95
C LEU A 215 4.62 -17.08 4.29
N TYR A 216 4.33 -18.23 4.92
CA TYR A 216 4.63 -19.55 4.36
C TYR A 216 3.89 -19.79 3.03
N ASN A 217 2.60 -19.46 2.97
CA ASN A 217 1.78 -19.66 1.77
C ASN A 217 2.23 -18.77 0.60
N ALA A 218 2.79 -17.60 0.88
CA ALA A 218 3.43 -16.72 -0.09
C ALA A 218 4.83 -17.19 -0.52
N GLY A 219 5.30 -18.34 -0.02
CA GLY A 219 6.62 -18.88 -0.37
C GLY A 219 7.79 -18.10 0.23
N MET A 220 7.56 -17.34 1.32
CA MET A 220 8.58 -16.63 2.08
C MET A 220 9.10 -17.49 3.25
N ASP A 221 10.28 -17.17 3.81
CA ASP A 221 10.87 -17.95 4.91
C ASP A 221 10.10 -17.79 6.23
N PRO A 222 9.43 -18.84 6.76
CA PRO A 222 8.74 -18.78 8.04
C PRO A 222 9.70 -18.50 9.21
N TYR A 223 10.99 -18.78 9.05
CA TYR A 223 12.01 -18.49 10.05
C TYR A 223 12.40 -17.00 10.09
N ALA A 224 11.99 -16.18 9.12
CA ALA A 224 12.18 -14.74 9.17
C ALA A 224 11.33 -14.09 10.28
N ALA A 225 10.19 -14.68 10.62
CA ALA A 225 9.32 -14.16 11.67
C ALA A 225 9.98 -14.10 13.06
N PRO A 226 10.53 -15.19 13.62
CA PRO A 226 11.25 -15.12 14.88
C PRO A 226 12.51 -14.25 14.77
N GLN A 227 13.21 -14.22 13.63
CA GLN A 227 14.38 -13.35 13.41
C GLN A 227 14.01 -11.87 13.51
N MET A 228 12.91 -11.46 12.86
CA MET A 228 12.42 -10.09 12.93
C MET A 228 12.01 -9.72 14.36
N PHE A 229 11.30 -10.60 15.06
CA PHE A 229 10.93 -10.36 16.45
C PHE A 229 12.16 -10.24 17.36
N GLU A 230 13.15 -11.10 17.20
CA GLU A 230 14.42 -10.98 17.93
C GLU A 230 15.12 -9.65 17.65
N ARG A 231 15.08 -9.17 16.40
CA ARG A 231 15.64 -7.89 16.01
C ARG A 231 14.91 -6.72 16.67
N MET A 232 13.58 -6.72 16.64
CA MET A 232 12.76 -5.72 17.35
C MET A 232 13.04 -5.74 18.85
N TYR A 233 13.14 -6.94 19.45
CA TYR A 233 13.43 -7.10 20.86
C TYR A 233 14.84 -6.60 21.20
N ALA A 234 15.84 -6.89 20.37
CA ALA A 234 17.19 -6.36 20.54
C ALA A 234 17.23 -4.83 20.42
N ALA A 235 16.51 -4.25 19.47
CA ALA A 235 16.40 -2.80 19.32
C ALA A 235 15.87 -2.13 20.61
N THR A 236 14.98 -2.79 21.36
CA THR A 236 14.51 -2.24 22.65
C THR A 236 15.57 -2.19 23.74
N ARG A 237 16.52 -3.14 23.74
CA ARG A 237 17.57 -3.23 24.78
C ARG A 237 18.64 -2.14 24.61
N TYR A 238 18.88 -1.71 23.37
CA TYR A 238 19.86 -0.68 23.06
C TYR A 238 19.27 0.75 23.05
N SER A 239 17.94 0.88 23.12
CA SER A 239 17.26 2.15 23.36
C SER A 239 17.43 2.56 24.83
N GLN A 240 18.49 3.33 25.15
CA GLN A 240 18.59 4.00 26.45
C GLN A 240 17.58 5.15 26.52
N GLY A 241 16.55 5.02 27.37
CA GLY A 241 15.57 6.07 27.68
C GLY A 241 14.44 6.20 26.64
N ASP A 242 13.21 5.90 27.07
CA ASP A 242 11.89 6.18 26.46
C ASP A 242 11.60 5.78 25.00
N ARG A 243 12.57 5.28 24.24
CA ARG A 243 12.37 4.87 22.82
C ARG A 243 12.12 3.37 22.66
N ILE A 244 11.11 2.86 23.34
CA ILE A 244 10.53 1.56 22.96
C ILE A 244 9.99 1.76 21.52
N PRO A 245 10.34 0.90 20.55
CA PRO A 245 9.76 0.95 19.21
C PRO A 245 8.25 1.08 19.28
N GLU A 246 7.67 2.01 18.51
CA GLU A 246 6.23 2.31 18.60
C GLU A 246 5.39 1.05 18.30
N PHE A 247 5.87 0.19 17.39
CA PHE A 247 5.28 -1.14 17.14
C PHE A 247 5.08 -1.95 18.42
N LEU A 248 6.01 -1.89 19.36
CA LEU A 248 5.98 -2.67 20.59
C LEU A 248 5.10 -2.06 21.68
N ARG A 249 4.67 -0.81 21.51
CA ARG A 249 3.68 -0.16 22.38
C ARG A 249 2.26 -0.63 22.00
N THR A 250 1.99 -0.81 20.70
CA THR A 250 0.72 -1.33 20.19
C THR A 250 0.68 -2.87 20.12
N HIS A 251 1.82 -3.51 19.86
CA HIS A 251 2.03 -4.96 19.76
C HIS A 251 3.11 -5.44 20.73
N PRO A 252 2.82 -5.55 22.05
CA PRO A 252 3.82 -5.93 23.04
C PRO A 252 4.49 -7.26 22.71
N LEU A 253 5.80 -7.21 22.45
CA LEU A 253 6.62 -8.40 22.21
C LEU A 253 7.18 -8.93 23.52
N SER A 254 7.19 -10.26 23.67
CA SER A 254 7.75 -10.94 24.83
C SER A 254 8.61 -12.11 24.39
N GLU A 255 9.52 -12.55 25.26
CA GLU A 255 10.31 -13.77 25.03
C GLU A 255 9.41 -14.99 24.78
N LYS A 256 8.23 -15.03 25.40
CA LYS A 256 7.21 -16.05 25.15
C LYS A 256 6.68 -16.01 23.71
N ARG A 257 6.38 -14.82 23.16
CA ARG A 257 5.95 -14.67 21.76
C ARG A 257 7.05 -15.10 20.80
N ILE A 258 8.29 -14.67 21.04
CA ILE A 258 9.45 -15.10 20.22
C ILE A 258 9.59 -16.63 20.24
N ALA A 259 9.50 -17.25 21.42
CA ALA A 259 9.59 -18.71 21.55
C ALA A 259 8.41 -19.44 20.88
N ASP A 260 7.18 -18.94 21.00
CA ASP A 260 6.00 -19.51 20.34
C ASP A 260 6.10 -19.40 18.81
N THR A 261 6.43 -18.22 18.28
CA THR A 261 6.64 -18.01 16.85
C THR A 261 7.76 -18.91 16.32
N ARG A 262 8.87 -19.06 17.06
CA ARG A 262 9.95 -19.97 16.68
C ARG A 262 9.48 -21.44 16.67
N ALA A 263 8.71 -21.87 17.68
CA ALA A 263 8.16 -23.22 17.73
C ALA A 263 7.18 -23.51 16.59
N ARG A 264 6.39 -22.51 16.16
CA ARG A 264 5.50 -22.61 14.99
C ARG A 264 6.28 -22.62 13.69
N ALA A 265 7.30 -21.78 13.54
CA ALA A 265 8.15 -21.75 12.35
C ALA A 265 8.78 -23.12 12.08
N MET A 266 9.18 -23.85 13.13
CA MET A 266 9.70 -25.22 13.04
C MET A 266 8.69 -26.27 12.51
N GLN A 267 7.40 -25.94 12.44
CA GLN A 267 6.38 -26.80 11.85
C GLN A 267 6.35 -26.70 10.32
N TYR A 268 7.02 -25.70 9.76
CA TYR A 268 7.14 -25.47 8.33
C TYR A 268 8.54 -25.88 7.84
N PRO A 269 8.67 -26.38 6.59
CA PRO A 269 9.98 -26.54 5.99
C PRO A 269 10.64 -25.18 5.83
N LYS A 270 11.95 -25.12 6.07
CA LYS A 270 12.74 -23.91 5.83
C LYS A 270 12.74 -23.57 4.34
N GLN A 271 12.38 -22.34 4.00
CA GLN A 271 12.51 -21.82 2.64
C GLN A 271 13.84 -21.09 2.50
N ILE A 272 14.69 -21.52 1.57
CA ILE A 272 15.96 -20.83 1.29
C ILE A 272 15.69 -19.84 0.16
N ARG A 273 15.70 -18.55 0.49
CA ARG A 273 15.52 -17.47 -0.49
C ARG A 273 16.83 -16.71 -0.68
N SER A 274 17.09 -16.34 -1.93
CA SER A 274 18.15 -15.38 -2.25
C SER A 274 17.79 -14.02 -1.67
N VAL A 275 18.81 -13.19 -1.39
CA VAL A 275 18.59 -11.79 -1.02
C VAL A 275 17.79 -11.10 -2.13
N SER A 276 16.61 -10.58 -1.79
CA SER A 276 15.78 -9.80 -2.72
C SER A 276 16.48 -8.49 -3.07
N LEU A 277 16.92 -8.34 -4.32
CA LEU A 277 17.53 -7.10 -4.78
C LEU A 277 16.54 -5.94 -4.72
N ASP A 278 15.29 -6.14 -5.12
CA ASP A 278 14.23 -5.12 -5.07
C ASP A 278 14.10 -4.53 -3.67
N TYR A 279 14.04 -5.40 -2.65
CA TYR A 279 14.00 -4.96 -1.27
C TYR A 279 15.27 -4.20 -0.87
N GLN A 280 16.47 -4.70 -1.21
CA GLN A 280 17.71 -4.00 -0.86
C GLN A 280 17.82 -2.63 -1.55
N LEU A 281 17.32 -2.48 -2.78
CA LEU A 281 17.24 -1.18 -3.46
C LEU A 281 16.31 -0.21 -2.71
N MET A 282 15.16 -0.69 -2.23
CA MET A 282 14.26 0.13 -1.42
C MET A 282 14.87 0.50 -0.06
N ARG A 283 15.59 -0.41 0.59
CA ARG A 283 16.38 -0.09 1.81
C ARG A 283 17.41 0.99 1.54
N ALA A 284 18.15 0.88 0.44
CA ALA A 284 19.14 1.88 0.06
C ALA A 284 18.48 3.25 -0.20
N ARG A 285 17.34 3.27 -0.89
CA ARG A 285 16.52 4.46 -1.14
C ARG A 285 16.02 5.12 0.14
N VAL A 286 15.48 4.34 1.08
CA VAL A 286 15.07 4.83 2.40
C VAL A 286 16.25 5.37 3.20
N ALA A 287 17.40 4.67 3.20
CA ALA A 287 18.59 5.13 3.92
C ALA A 287 19.09 6.49 3.41
N VAL A 288 19.02 6.76 2.10
CA VAL A 288 19.34 8.09 1.55
C VAL A 288 18.32 9.14 1.97
N GLN A 289 17.03 8.80 1.97
CA GLN A 289 15.95 9.72 2.38
C GLN A 289 15.99 10.06 3.87
N SER A 290 16.42 9.11 4.71
CA SER A 290 16.52 9.28 6.16
C SER A 290 17.83 9.93 6.63
N ALA A 291 18.81 10.14 5.74
CA ALA A 291 20.06 10.79 6.09
C ALA A 291 19.84 12.28 6.40
N GLN A 292 20.58 12.84 7.36
CA GLN A 292 20.42 14.25 7.74
C GLN A 292 20.94 15.18 6.63
N THR A 293 21.96 14.72 5.90
CA THR A 293 22.55 15.44 4.77
C THR A 293 22.89 14.47 3.64
N PRO A 294 22.88 14.93 2.37
CA PRO A 294 23.36 14.11 1.26
C PRO A 294 24.81 13.63 1.43
N GLU A 295 25.68 14.43 2.04
CA GLU A 295 27.08 14.10 2.29
C GLU A 295 27.23 12.96 3.31
N GLU A 296 26.39 12.92 4.34
CA GLU A 296 26.32 11.80 5.28
C GLU A 296 25.95 10.50 4.56
N ALA A 297 24.92 10.54 3.70
CA ALA A 297 24.54 9.38 2.89
C ALA A 297 25.70 8.92 1.99
N VAL A 298 26.40 9.85 1.34
CA VAL A 298 27.59 9.51 0.53
C VAL A 298 28.66 8.82 1.37
N ALA A 299 28.97 9.34 2.56
CA ALA A 299 29.95 8.74 3.44
C ALA A 299 29.53 7.33 3.91
N GLN A 300 28.25 7.16 4.27
CA GLN A 300 27.68 5.89 4.68
C GLN A 300 27.81 4.83 3.57
N PHE A 301 27.40 5.15 2.34
CA PHE A 301 27.45 4.18 1.24
C PHE A 301 28.87 3.89 0.75
N ARG A 302 29.80 4.84 0.84
CA ARG A 302 31.22 4.58 0.57
C ARG A 302 31.82 3.61 1.59
N SER A 303 31.56 3.84 2.87
CA SER A 303 31.98 2.94 3.95
C SER A 303 31.40 1.53 3.76
N ALA A 304 30.11 1.44 3.41
CA ALA A 304 29.45 0.17 3.14
C ALA A 304 30.05 -0.56 1.92
N ALA A 305 30.48 0.16 0.89
CA ALA A 305 31.11 -0.41 -0.29
C ALA A 305 32.53 -0.95 -0.03
N GLU A 306 33.24 -0.41 0.98
CA GLU A 306 34.56 -0.89 1.40
C GLU A 306 34.48 -2.14 2.31
N GLY A 307 33.32 -2.38 2.93
CA GLY A 307 33.06 -3.51 3.81
C GLY A 307 32.55 -4.76 3.08
N ASP A 308 31.68 -5.51 3.75
CA ASP A 308 30.96 -6.66 3.21
C ASP A 308 29.46 -6.35 3.14
N PRO A 309 28.99 -5.67 2.08
CA PRO A 309 27.60 -5.26 1.97
C PRO A 309 26.69 -6.47 1.67
N ILE A 310 25.50 -6.48 2.27
CA ILE A 310 24.45 -7.49 1.98
C ILE A 310 24.17 -7.58 0.47
N SER A 311 24.17 -6.42 -0.20
CA SER A 311 24.08 -6.33 -1.65
C SER A 311 25.00 -5.21 -2.15
N ALA A 312 26.05 -5.59 -2.86
CA ALA A 312 26.97 -4.64 -3.50
C ALA A 312 26.24 -3.76 -4.54
N GLU A 313 25.31 -4.35 -5.29
CA GLU A 313 24.50 -3.64 -6.29
C GLU A 313 23.59 -2.59 -5.64
N ALA A 314 22.90 -2.93 -4.55
CA ALA A 314 22.07 -1.97 -3.83
C ALA A 314 22.90 -0.89 -3.12
N THR A 315 24.12 -1.22 -2.67
CA THR A 315 25.05 -0.25 -2.07
C THR A 315 25.53 0.76 -3.12
N ALA A 316 25.88 0.29 -4.31
CA ALA A 316 26.24 1.16 -5.44
C ALA A 316 25.05 2.06 -5.83
N TYR A 317 23.83 1.49 -5.92
CA TYR A 317 22.63 2.27 -6.18
C TYR A 317 22.35 3.33 -5.11
N GLY A 318 22.48 3.00 -3.82
CA GLY A 318 22.36 3.98 -2.74
C GLY A 318 23.40 5.10 -2.86
N LEU A 319 24.64 4.77 -3.25
CA LEU A 319 25.67 5.76 -3.53
C LEU A 319 25.31 6.66 -4.72
N VAL A 320 24.70 6.11 -5.79
CA VAL A 320 24.20 6.91 -6.93
C VAL A 320 23.18 7.95 -6.47
N LEU A 321 22.19 7.52 -5.68
CA LEU A 321 21.16 8.42 -5.16
C LEU A 321 21.78 9.50 -4.26
N ALA A 322 22.66 9.12 -3.34
CA ALA A 322 23.33 10.03 -2.43
C ALA A 322 24.21 11.06 -3.17
N LEU A 323 25.00 10.63 -4.16
CA LEU A 323 25.83 11.51 -4.97
C LEU A 323 24.99 12.47 -5.81
N THR A 324 23.87 12.02 -6.35
CA THR A 324 22.94 12.86 -7.11
C THR A 324 22.35 13.94 -6.20
N ALA A 325 21.88 13.56 -5.01
CA ALA A 325 21.36 14.49 -3.99
C ALA A 325 22.44 15.48 -3.49
N ALA A 326 23.70 15.05 -3.40
CA ALA A 326 24.84 15.89 -3.01
C ALA A 326 25.34 16.83 -4.14
N GLY A 327 24.62 16.93 -5.26
CA GLY A 327 25.02 17.78 -6.39
C GLY A 327 26.26 17.29 -7.13
N ARG A 328 26.55 15.97 -7.09
CA ARG A 328 27.70 15.32 -7.75
C ARG A 328 27.24 14.34 -8.84
N PRO A 329 26.45 14.79 -9.83
CA PRO A 329 25.83 13.90 -10.81
C PRO A 329 26.84 13.22 -11.76
N ASP A 330 28.04 13.78 -11.90
CA ASP A 330 29.09 13.14 -12.71
C ASP A 330 29.66 11.89 -12.05
N GLU A 331 29.92 11.95 -10.75
CA GLU A 331 30.31 10.77 -10.00
C GLU A 331 29.16 9.77 -9.90
N ALA A 332 27.92 10.25 -9.69
CA ALA A 332 26.74 9.39 -9.66
C ALA A 332 26.59 8.59 -10.97
N ALA A 333 26.83 9.22 -12.12
CA ALA A 333 26.78 8.52 -13.42
C ALA A 333 27.85 7.42 -13.52
N LEU A 334 29.08 7.72 -13.11
CA LEU A 334 30.16 6.72 -13.11
C LEU A 334 29.86 5.55 -12.17
N THR A 335 29.25 5.81 -11.02
CA THR A 335 28.80 4.73 -10.11
C THR A 335 27.66 3.94 -10.72
N LEU A 336 26.68 4.59 -11.37
CA LEU A 336 25.55 3.90 -12.00
C LEU A 336 26.02 2.97 -13.14
N ASP A 337 27.02 3.38 -13.92
CA ASP A 337 27.59 2.57 -14.99
C ASP A 337 28.11 1.20 -14.49
N SER A 338 28.53 1.11 -13.22
CA SER A 338 29.03 -0.15 -12.62
C SER A 338 27.96 -1.23 -12.42
N VAL A 339 26.69 -0.83 -12.27
CA VAL A 339 25.54 -1.74 -12.10
C VAL A 339 24.65 -1.80 -13.34
N TRP A 340 24.73 -0.78 -14.21
CA TRP A 340 23.88 -0.62 -15.38
C TRP A 340 23.96 -1.80 -16.36
N SER A 341 25.16 -2.31 -16.62
CA SER A 341 25.35 -3.37 -17.63
C SER A 341 24.73 -4.72 -17.26
N VAL A 342 24.43 -4.92 -15.97
CA VAL A 342 23.84 -6.17 -15.48
C VAL A 342 22.33 -6.17 -15.69
N ASN A 343 21.66 -5.06 -15.38
CA ASN A 343 20.19 -4.96 -15.35
C ASN A 343 19.68 -3.59 -15.86
N SER A 344 20.04 -3.19 -17.09
CA SER A 344 19.79 -1.83 -17.62
C SER A 344 18.32 -1.39 -17.67
N ASP A 345 17.39 -2.35 -17.70
CA ASP A 345 15.95 -2.08 -17.88
C ASP A 345 15.19 -1.96 -16.54
N ARG A 346 15.90 -2.04 -15.41
CA ARG A 346 15.34 -1.82 -14.08
C ARG A 346 14.80 -0.42 -13.93
N ILE A 347 13.59 -0.32 -13.40
CA ILE A 347 12.89 0.96 -13.25
C ILE A 347 13.68 1.88 -12.31
N GLU A 348 14.26 1.33 -11.25
CA GLU A 348 15.07 2.06 -10.28
C GLU A 348 16.28 2.73 -10.93
N TYR A 349 16.93 2.05 -11.87
CA TYR A 349 18.13 2.55 -12.55
C TYR A 349 17.75 3.57 -13.61
N VAL A 350 16.69 3.32 -14.38
CA VAL A 350 16.18 4.28 -15.35
C VAL A 350 15.76 5.58 -14.65
N MET A 351 15.08 5.50 -13.51
CA MET A 351 14.71 6.68 -12.73
C MET A 351 15.95 7.38 -12.14
N ALA A 352 16.92 6.66 -11.58
CA ALA A 352 18.18 7.27 -11.13
C ALA A 352 18.95 7.95 -12.27
N ALA A 353 18.98 7.34 -13.47
CA ALA A 353 19.59 7.94 -14.66
C ALA A 353 18.86 9.23 -15.10
N ALA A 354 17.54 9.26 -14.98
CA ALA A 354 16.73 10.45 -15.23
C ALA A 354 17.04 11.54 -14.21
N ASP A 355 17.10 11.22 -12.91
CA ASP A 355 17.46 12.16 -11.85
C ASP A 355 18.87 12.75 -12.05
N ILE A 356 19.85 11.93 -12.44
CA ILE A 356 21.20 12.39 -12.82
C ILE A 356 21.13 13.35 -14.01
N ALA A 357 20.32 13.04 -15.03
CA ALA A 357 20.19 13.90 -16.20
C ALA A 357 19.55 15.25 -15.84
N LEU A 358 18.53 15.26 -14.99
CA LEU A 358 17.91 16.47 -14.45
C LEU A 358 18.92 17.28 -13.62
N ALA A 359 19.68 16.65 -12.74
CA ALA A 359 20.73 17.29 -11.95
C ALA A 359 21.87 17.89 -12.81
N ARG A 360 22.07 17.38 -14.03
CA ARG A 360 23.00 17.95 -15.03
C ARG A 360 22.39 19.06 -15.89
N GLY A 361 21.14 19.45 -15.65
CA GLY A 361 20.40 20.41 -16.48
C GLY A 361 20.11 19.86 -17.88
N LYS A 362 19.91 18.55 -18.02
CA LYS A 362 19.60 17.86 -19.29
C LYS A 362 18.23 17.17 -19.24
N PRO A 363 17.13 17.92 -19.07
CA PRO A 363 15.80 17.34 -18.92
C PRO A 363 15.33 16.56 -20.15
N ASP A 364 15.71 16.96 -21.37
CA ASP A 364 15.38 16.21 -22.60
C ASP A 364 15.94 14.78 -22.59
N ARG A 365 17.11 14.57 -21.96
CA ARG A 365 17.69 13.23 -21.81
C ARG A 365 16.92 12.39 -20.79
N ALA A 366 16.41 13.00 -19.72
CA ALA A 366 15.55 12.34 -18.75
C ALA A 366 14.23 11.91 -19.40
N VAL A 367 13.58 12.83 -20.13
CA VAL A 367 12.35 12.58 -20.91
C VAL A 367 12.54 11.40 -21.84
N ALA A 368 13.57 11.41 -22.71
CA ALA A 368 13.78 10.34 -23.68
C ALA A 368 14.07 8.97 -23.04
N GLY A 369 14.76 8.93 -21.89
CA GLY A 369 15.04 7.69 -21.16
C GLY A 369 13.78 7.10 -20.52
N LEU A 370 12.97 7.95 -19.88
CA LEU A 370 11.74 7.56 -19.22
C LEU A 370 10.64 7.16 -20.22
N GLU A 371 10.51 7.90 -21.32
CA GLU A 371 9.56 7.60 -22.40
C GLU A 371 9.80 6.20 -22.97
N ARG A 372 11.05 5.88 -23.34
CA ARG A 372 11.42 4.55 -23.83
C ARG A 372 11.06 3.45 -22.84
N ARG A 373 11.24 3.68 -21.54
CA ARG A 373 10.90 2.68 -20.52
C ARG A 373 9.40 2.53 -20.34
N LEU A 374 8.64 3.62 -20.47
CA LEU A 374 7.18 3.63 -20.44
C LEU A 374 6.56 2.92 -21.65
N GLU A 375 7.20 2.94 -22.83
CA GLU A 375 6.76 2.14 -23.99
C GLU A 375 6.69 0.63 -23.64
N LEU A 376 7.59 0.16 -22.77
CA LEU A 376 7.65 -1.24 -22.31
C LEU A 376 6.77 -1.50 -21.07
N SER A 377 6.36 -0.47 -20.35
CA SER A 377 5.48 -0.61 -19.18
C SER A 377 4.46 0.55 -19.10
N PRO A 378 3.48 0.58 -20.03
CA PRO A 378 2.50 1.66 -20.09
C PRO A 378 1.69 1.75 -18.80
N GLY A 379 1.50 2.96 -18.28
CA GLY A 379 0.71 3.22 -17.06
C GLY A 379 1.42 2.88 -15.74
N ASN A 380 2.70 2.48 -15.78
CA ASN A 380 3.49 2.27 -14.57
C ASN A 380 3.62 3.60 -13.79
N HIS A 381 3.00 3.67 -12.62
CA HIS A 381 2.82 4.91 -11.88
C HIS A 381 4.15 5.63 -11.53
N PRO A 382 5.19 4.95 -10.99
CA PRO A 382 6.47 5.61 -10.70
C PRO A 382 7.14 6.23 -11.91
N LEU A 383 7.19 5.49 -13.03
CA LEU A 383 7.74 6.01 -14.29
C LEU A 383 6.93 7.18 -14.83
N THR A 384 5.60 7.10 -14.77
CA THR A 384 4.71 8.16 -15.24
C THR A 384 4.92 9.45 -14.44
N MET A 385 5.03 9.34 -13.11
CA MET A 385 5.30 10.49 -12.23
C MET A 385 6.66 11.12 -12.52
N ALA A 386 7.72 10.30 -12.66
CA ALA A 386 9.05 10.77 -13.03
C ALA A 386 9.07 11.43 -14.42
N TYR A 387 8.36 10.84 -15.39
CA TYR A 387 8.26 11.34 -16.76
C TYR A 387 7.55 12.69 -16.81
N ALA A 388 6.43 12.84 -16.11
CA ALA A 388 5.73 14.10 -16.03
C ALA A 388 6.57 15.21 -15.38
N ASN A 389 7.31 14.89 -14.30
CA ASN A 389 8.26 15.83 -13.70
C ASN A 389 9.40 16.21 -14.67
N ALA A 390 9.95 15.24 -15.42
CA ALA A 390 10.97 15.51 -16.42
C ALA A 390 10.45 16.40 -17.57
N LEU A 391 9.23 16.16 -18.05
CA LEU A 391 8.54 17.00 -19.05
C LEU A 391 8.31 18.42 -18.53
N HIS A 392 7.88 18.55 -17.27
CA HIS A 392 7.73 19.85 -16.62
C HIS A 392 9.07 20.61 -16.61
N GLN A 393 10.16 19.96 -16.18
CA GLN A 393 11.49 20.56 -16.15
C GLN A 393 12.08 20.84 -17.54
N ALA A 394 11.65 20.09 -18.56
CA ALA A 394 11.97 20.34 -19.98
C ALA A 394 11.18 21.53 -20.57
N GLY A 395 10.32 22.20 -19.79
CA GLY A 395 9.49 23.30 -20.27
C GLY A 395 8.31 22.86 -21.13
N SER A 396 7.84 21.62 -20.97
CA SER A 396 6.71 21.04 -21.71
C SER A 396 5.52 20.73 -20.80
N PRO A 397 4.94 21.72 -20.09
CA PRO A 397 3.88 21.49 -19.10
C PRO A 397 2.59 20.93 -19.70
N HIS A 398 2.27 21.25 -20.96
CA HIS A 398 1.10 20.68 -21.66
C HIS A 398 1.20 19.16 -21.87
N LEU A 399 2.41 18.66 -22.13
CA LEU A 399 2.64 17.22 -22.25
C LEU A 399 2.57 16.55 -20.87
N ALA A 400 3.17 17.17 -19.86
CA ALA A 400 3.09 16.69 -18.48
C ALA A 400 1.63 16.62 -17.99
N GLU A 401 0.83 17.64 -18.30
CA GLU A 401 -0.61 17.67 -18.02
C GLU A 401 -1.35 16.50 -18.66
N ALA A 402 -1.14 16.24 -19.96
CA ALA A 402 -1.81 15.16 -20.66
C ALA A 402 -1.49 13.79 -20.04
N VAL A 403 -0.21 13.57 -19.71
CA VAL A 403 0.28 12.36 -19.06
C VAL A 403 -0.37 12.17 -17.68
N LEU A 404 -0.38 13.22 -16.85
CA LEU A 404 -0.91 13.15 -15.49
C LEU A 404 -2.44 13.04 -15.46
N LEU A 405 -3.16 13.68 -16.40
CA LEU A 405 -4.61 13.52 -16.55
C LEU A 405 -5.01 12.09 -16.94
N GLU A 406 -4.18 11.40 -17.72
CA GLU A 406 -4.42 10.00 -18.03
C GLU A 406 -4.12 9.12 -16.81
N GLN A 407 -3.01 9.39 -16.10
CA GLN A 407 -2.64 8.67 -14.90
C GLN A 407 -3.66 8.84 -13.77
N SER A 408 -4.24 10.03 -13.60
CA SER A 408 -5.22 10.34 -12.56
C SER A 408 -6.51 9.52 -12.68
N ARG A 409 -6.78 8.93 -13.85
CA ARG A 409 -7.92 8.02 -14.07
C ARG A 409 -7.64 6.60 -13.58
N ARG A 410 -6.36 6.23 -13.47
CA ARG A 410 -5.90 4.92 -12.99
C ARG A 410 -5.55 4.96 -11.51
N VAL A 411 -4.89 6.02 -11.08
CA VAL A 411 -4.45 6.27 -9.70
C VAL A 411 -5.04 7.61 -9.29
N ASN A 412 -6.17 7.59 -8.58
CA ASN A 412 -6.92 8.78 -8.20
C ASN A 412 -6.81 9.11 -6.70
N ASP A 413 -6.11 8.27 -5.97
CA ASP A 413 -5.94 8.26 -4.52
C ASP A 413 -4.56 8.76 -4.08
N ASP A 414 -3.64 9.02 -5.02
CA ASP A 414 -2.32 9.62 -4.76
C ASP A 414 -2.39 11.16 -4.68
N PRO A 415 -2.17 11.78 -3.50
CA PRO A 415 -2.11 13.23 -3.38
C PRO A 415 -0.95 13.86 -4.18
N GLY A 416 0.18 13.16 -4.32
CA GLY A 416 1.36 13.64 -5.04
C GLY A 416 1.06 13.86 -6.53
N LEU A 417 0.32 12.94 -7.14
CA LEU A 417 -0.20 13.08 -8.51
C LEU A 417 -1.05 14.34 -8.67
N TRP A 418 -2.06 14.54 -7.82
CA TRP A 418 -2.96 15.69 -7.92
C TRP A 418 -2.25 17.02 -7.70
N TYR A 419 -1.28 17.04 -6.78
CA TYR A 419 -0.42 18.20 -6.55
C TYR A 419 0.40 18.54 -7.80
N LEU A 420 1.12 17.57 -8.37
CA LEU A 420 1.93 17.79 -9.57
C LEU A 420 1.06 18.18 -10.78
N LEU A 421 -0.10 17.52 -10.95
CA LEU A 421 -1.05 17.83 -12.02
C LEU A 421 -1.55 19.28 -11.94
N ALA A 422 -1.90 19.74 -10.74
CA ALA A 422 -2.27 21.13 -10.52
C ALA A 422 -1.14 22.09 -10.94
N GLU A 423 0.09 21.85 -10.48
CA GLU A 423 1.23 22.72 -10.79
C GLU A 423 1.48 22.81 -12.31
N VAL A 424 1.48 21.68 -13.02
CA VAL A 424 1.70 21.69 -14.48
C VAL A 424 0.53 22.32 -15.24
N GLN A 425 -0.71 22.15 -14.77
CA GLN A 425 -1.87 22.82 -15.36
C GLN A 425 -1.80 24.34 -15.21
N GLY A 426 -1.32 24.83 -14.07
CA GLY A 426 -1.06 26.25 -13.86
C GLY A 426 -0.06 26.81 -14.87
N LEU A 427 1.06 26.09 -15.08
CA LEU A 427 2.09 26.46 -16.06
C LEU A 427 1.63 26.34 -17.51
N ALA A 428 0.76 25.37 -17.81
CA ALA A 428 0.09 25.20 -19.09
C ALA A 428 -1.02 26.25 -19.33
N GLY A 429 -1.36 27.07 -18.33
CA GLY A 429 -2.46 28.04 -18.44
C GLY A 429 -3.87 27.42 -18.37
N ASN A 430 -4.00 26.13 -18.05
CA ASN A 430 -5.30 25.51 -17.76
C ASN A 430 -5.74 25.83 -16.34
N ILE A 431 -6.15 27.07 -16.10
CA ILE A 431 -6.49 27.57 -14.74
C ILE A 431 -7.72 26.87 -14.16
N VAL A 432 -8.70 26.49 -14.99
CA VAL A 432 -9.85 25.71 -14.52
C VAL A 432 -9.40 24.33 -14.06
N GLY A 433 -8.54 23.66 -14.84
CA GLY A 433 -7.97 22.36 -14.48
C GLY A 433 -7.18 22.43 -13.17
N LEU A 434 -6.29 23.42 -13.05
CA LEU A 434 -5.50 23.70 -11.84
C LEU A 434 -6.37 23.68 -10.58
N HIS A 435 -7.47 24.44 -10.59
CA HIS A 435 -8.37 24.53 -9.44
C HIS A 435 -9.09 23.20 -9.16
N GLN A 436 -9.51 22.47 -10.20
CA GLN A 436 -10.10 21.13 -10.03
C GLN A 436 -9.10 20.14 -9.42
N SER A 437 -7.87 20.08 -9.93
CA SER A 437 -6.84 19.18 -9.42
C SER A 437 -6.37 19.55 -8.00
N ARG A 438 -6.30 20.84 -7.66
CA ARG A 438 -6.08 21.27 -6.27
C ARG A 438 -7.22 20.86 -5.35
N ALA A 439 -8.47 20.90 -5.83
CA ALA A 439 -9.59 20.42 -5.03
C ALA A 439 -9.47 18.93 -4.72
N GLU A 440 -9.10 18.09 -5.69
CA GLU A 440 -8.88 16.66 -5.47
C GLU A 440 -7.74 16.40 -4.47
N TYR A 441 -6.62 17.12 -4.59
CA TYR A 441 -5.55 17.08 -3.58
C TYR A 441 -6.10 17.38 -2.17
N PHE A 442 -6.83 18.49 -2.01
CA PHE A 442 -7.37 18.90 -0.73
C PHE A 442 -8.42 17.93 -0.16
N ILE A 443 -9.20 17.27 -1.01
CA ILE A 443 -10.09 16.18 -0.60
C ILE A 443 -9.28 15.04 0.02
N LEU A 444 -8.22 14.59 -0.64
CA LEU A 444 -7.42 13.45 -0.19
C LEU A 444 -6.65 13.70 1.13
N VAL A 445 -6.40 14.97 1.48
CA VAL A 445 -5.75 15.38 2.74
C VAL A 445 -6.74 15.96 3.77
N ASN A 446 -8.04 15.75 3.57
CA ASN A 446 -9.11 16.20 4.48
C ASN A 446 -9.20 17.72 4.68
N ALA A 447 -8.69 18.52 3.74
CA ALA A 447 -8.82 19.97 3.72
C ALA A 447 -10.08 20.39 2.93
N LEU A 448 -11.25 19.89 3.34
CA LEU A 448 -12.51 19.99 2.58
C LEU A 448 -12.95 21.44 2.30
N ASP A 449 -12.70 22.37 3.22
CA ASP A 449 -12.99 23.80 3.02
C ASP A 449 -12.14 24.41 1.90
N ALA A 450 -10.84 24.03 1.86
CA ALA A 450 -9.95 24.47 0.80
C ALA A 450 -10.35 23.85 -0.54
N ALA A 451 -10.77 22.57 -0.55
CA ALA A 451 -11.28 21.91 -1.75
C ALA A 451 -12.53 22.63 -2.31
N GLU A 452 -13.51 22.92 -1.46
CA GLU A 452 -14.74 23.64 -1.84
C GLU A 452 -14.41 25.04 -2.40
N ALA A 453 -13.47 25.75 -1.76
CA ALA A 453 -13.01 27.04 -2.26
C ALA A 453 -12.34 26.96 -3.65
N GLN A 454 -11.49 25.95 -3.88
CA GLN A 454 -10.87 25.74 -5.20
C GLN A 454 -11.92 25.47 -6.28
N LEU A 455 -12.91 24.62 -6.00
CA LEU A 455 -14.01 24.37 -6.94
C LEU A 455 -14.86 25.63 -7.19
N GLY A 456 -15.03 26.48 -6.18
CA GLY A 456 -15.66 27.80 -6.35
C GLY A 456 -14.91 28.70 -7.33
N TYR A 457 -13.57 28.75 -7.25
CA TYR A 457 -12.75 29.48 -8.23
C TYR A 457 -12.85 28.86 -9.63
N ALA A 458 -12.80 27.54 -9.74
CA ALA A 458 -13.00 26.85 -11.02
C ALA A 458 -14.35 27.23 -11.65
N GLN A 459 -15.42 27.21 -10.84
CA GLN A 459 -16.78 27.51 -11.29
C GLN A 459 -16.92 28.91 -11.90
N GLN A 460 -16.24 29.91 -11.34
CA GLN A 460 -16.26 31.28 -11.86
C GLN A 460 -15.57 31.42 -13.23
N LEU A 461 -14.64 30.51 -13.55
CA LEU A 461 -13.80 30.55 -14.75
C LEU A 461 -14.34 29.69 -15.91
N VAL A 462 -15.28 28.78 -15.65
CA VAL A 462 -15.82 27.83 -16.64
C VAL A 462 -16.61 28.50 -17.77
N GLY A 463 -17.15 29.71 -17.54
CA GLY A 463 -17.91 30.45 -18.55
C GLY A 463 -19.16 29.69 -19.00
N ASN A 464 -19.26 29.39 -20.30
CA ASN A 464 -20.43 28.75 -20.91
C ASN A 464 -20.33 27.21 -21.04
N ASP A 465 -19.29 26.59 -20.48
CA ASP A 465 -19.14 25.13 -20.48
C ASP A 465 -20.04 24.49 -19.41
N PHE A 466 -21.31 24.25 -19.79
CA PHE A 466 -22.34 23.70 -18.91
C PHE A 466 -22.00 22.30 -18.37
N THR A 467 -21.30 21.48 -19.16
CA THR A 467 -20.92 20.13 -18.75
C THR A 467 -19.91 20.21 -17.62
N ARG A 468 -18.85 21.02 -17.79
CA ARG A 468 -17.82 21.17 -16.77
C ARG A 468 -18.35 21.85 -15.51
N ALA A 469 -19.23 22.84 -15.66
CA ALA A 469 -19.92 23.48 -14.54
C ALA A 469 -20.78 22.48 -13.74
N SER A 470 -21.45 21.54 -14.41
CA SER A 470 -22.27 20.52 -13.75
C SER A 470 -21.41 19.55 -12.94
N LEU A 471 -20.28 19.10 -13.48
CA LEU A 471 -19.33 18.22 -12.78
C LEU A 471 -18.73 18.89 -11.54
N ILE A 472 -18.39 20.18 -11.63
CA ILE A 472 -17.89 20.94 -10.48
C ILE A 472 -18.96 21.03 -9.38
N ASN A 473 -20.21 21.32 -9.75
CA ASN A 473 -21.31 21.39 -8.78
C ASN A 473 -21.63 20.04 -8.12
N GLU A 474 -21.52 18.95 -8.87
CA GLU A 474 -21.62 17.59 -8.32
C GLU A 474 -20.50 17.34 -7.32
N ARG A 475 -19.25 17.66 -7.67
CA ARG A 475 -18.12 17.46 -6.76
C ARG A 475 -18.22 18.32 -5.48
N VAL A 476 -18.75 19.54 -5.57
CA VAL A 476 -19.07 20.35 -4.38
C VAL A 476 -20.13 19.69 -3.50
N ARG A 477 -21.10 18.97 -4.09
CA ARG A 477 -22.08 18.20 -3.31
C ARG A 477 -21.41 17.04 -2.59
N ASP A 478 -20.53 16.30 -3.26
CA ASP A 478 -19.78 15.20 -2.63
C ASP A 478 -19.01 15.70 -1.40
N ILE A 479 -18.33 16.85 -1.50
CA ILE A 479 -17.60 17.44 -0.37
C ILE A 479 -18.53 17.72 0.82
N LYS A 480 -19.73 18.25 0.56
CA LYS A 480 -20.73 18.51 1.61
C LYS A 480 -21.24 17.24 2.26
N GLU A 481 -21.42 16.18 1.47
CA GLU A 481 -21.81 14.86 1.99
C GLU A 481 -20.70 14.24 2.85
N MET A 482 -19.44 14.35 2.43
CA MET A 482 -18.28 13.93 3.21
C MET A 482 -18.21 14.67 4.55
N ARG A 483 -18.40 16.00 4.56
CA ARG A 483 -18.41 16.81 5.79
C ARG A 483 -19.55 16.37 6.72
N ALA A 484 -20.75 16.19 6.17
CA ALA A 484 -21.89 15.74 6.95
C ALA A 484 -21.71 14.32 7.51
N ALA A 485 -20.93 13.45 6.84
CA ALA A 485 -20.59 12.13 7.36
C ALA A 485 -19.63 12.22 8.56
N MET A 486 -18.64 13.12 8.53
CA MET A 486 -17.72 13.38 9.63
C MET A 486 -18.42 13.91 10.89
N ASP A 487 -19.44 14.77 10.72
CA ASP A 487 -20.19 15.31 11.86
C ASP A 487 -21.09 14.26 12.55
N ARG A 488 -21.36 13.13 11.87
CA ARG A 488 -22.20 12.03 12.37
C ARG A 488 -21.39 10.89 13.03
N SER A 489 -20.10 10.81 12.75
CA SER A 489 -19.15 9.83 13.31
C SER A 489 -18.49 10.39 14.56
#